data_AF-A0A3N5K7S8-F1
#
_entry.id   AF-A0A3N5K7S8-F1
#
_cell.length_a   1.000
_cell.length_b   1.000
_cell.length_c   1.000
_cell.angle_alpha   90.00
_cell.angle_beta   90.00
_cell.angle_gamma   90.00
#
_symmetry.space_group_name_H-M   'P 1'
#
loop_
_entity.id
_entity.type
_entity.pdbx_description
1 polymer ?
#
loop_
_entity_poly.entity_id
_entity_poly.type
_entity_poly.pdbx_seq_one_letter_code
_entity_poly.pdbx_strand_id
1 'polypeptide(L)'
;MFLDVIQNGRDRTVASAYSVRANRGALVSCPITWAEVPDVELQDFNLVTLPARFAAMGDPGAGIDEPSFSLEPLLELAERDQREGLGDAPWPPHFKKQPGEARRVAPSRKADRPDNG
;
A
#
# COMPACT_ATOMS: atom_id res chain seq x y z
N MET A 1 -3.16 3.78 11.76
CA MET A 1 -3.18 3.47 10.31
C MET A 1 -2.39 4.55 9.59
N PHE A 2 -1.51 4.19 8.65
CA PHE A 2 -0.77 5.12 7.80
C PHE A 2 -1.17 4.86 6.34
N LEU A 3 -1.51 5.91 5.59
CA LEU A 3 -1.79 5.82 4.16
C LEU A 3 -0.48 6.04 3.38
N ASP A 4 0.08 4.96 2.84
CA ASP A 4 1.36 4.99 2.15
C ASP A 4 1.22 5.42 0.68
N VAL A 5 0.94 6.70 0.46
CA VAL A 5 0.70 7.27 -0.88
C VAL A 5 1.91 7.18 -1.82
N ILE A 6 3.12 7.08 -1.27
CA ILE A 6 4.36 6.97 -2.05
C ILE A 6 4.52 5.58 -2.70
N GLN A 7 3.66 4.60 -2.38
CA GLN A 7 3.65 3.30 -3.07
C GLN A 7 3.24 3.38 -4.54
N ASN A 8 2.57 4.45 -4.97
CA ASN A 8 2.31 4.73 -6.38
C ASN A 8 3.56 5.21 -7.14
N GLY A 9 4.67 5.47 -6.43
CA GLY A 9 5.94 5.83 -7.04
C GLY A 9 6.59 4.71 -7.83
N ARG A 10 7.53 5.06 -8.70
CA ARG A 10 8.34 4.09 -9.44
C ARG A 10 9.25 3.29 -8.49
N ASP A 11 9.51 2.03 -8.84
CA ASP A 11 10.44 1.12 -8.15
C ASP A 11 10.04 0.80 -6.69
N ARG A 12 8.75 0.92 -6.38
CA ARG A 12 8.16 0.54 -5.10
C ARG A 12 7.78 -0.94 -5.10
N THR A 13 7.99 -1.62 -3.96
CA THR A 13 7.64 -3.04 -3.82
C THR A 13 6.21 -3.19 -3.33
N VAL A 14 5.42 -3.98 -4.05
CA VAL A 14 4.04 -4.36 -3.66
C VAL A 14 3.91 -5.87 -3.85
N ALA A 15 3.35 -6.55 -2.86
CA ALA A 15 3.07 -7.99 -2.97
C ALA A 15 1.97 -8.21 -4.01
N SER A 16 2.16 -9.12 -4.96
CA SER A 16 1.11 -9.42 -5.94
C SER A 16 -0.06 -10.15 -5.29
N ALA A 17 -1.25 -10.05 -5.89
CA ALA A 17 -2.36 -10.92 -5.54
C ALA A 17 -1.93 -12.39 -5.54
N TYR A 18 -2.41 -13.15 -4.56
CA TYR A 18 -2.10 -14.56 -4.34
C TYR A 18 -0.64 -14.89 -4.02
N SER A 19 0.25 -13.90 -3.85
CA SER A 19 1.62 -14.17 -3.42
C SER A 19 1.70 -14.61 -1.97
N VAL A 20 2.49 -15.67 -1.73
CA VAL A 20 2.86 -16.11 -0.38
C VAL A 20 3.83 -15.10 0.23
N ARG A 21 3.66 -14.81 1.52
CA ARG A 21 4.53 -13.93 2.30
C ARG A 21 5.55 -14.76 3.07
N ALA A 22 6.79 -14.27 3.13
CA ALA A 22 7.88 -14.89 3.88
C ALA A 22 7.70 -14.67 5.40
N ASN A 23 6.70 -15.32 5.98
CA ASN A 23 6.44 -15.34 7.42
C ASN A 23 6.17 -16.78 7.88
N ARG A 24 6.17 -16.99 9.21
CA ARG A 24 5.99 -18.34 9.80
C ARG A 24 4.66 -19.00 9.43
N GLY A 25 3.63 -18.20 9.15
CA GLY A 25 2.30 -18.71 8.79
C GLY A 25 2.12 -19.00 7.31
N ALA A 26 3.12 -18.73 6.46
CA ALA A 26 2.99 -18.77 5.00
C ALA A 26 1.71 -18.05 4.51
N LEU A 27 1.43 -16.86 5.10
CA LEU A 27 0.23 -16.09 4.79
C LEU A 27 0.23 -15.66 3.32
N VAL A 28 -0.95 -15.45 2.75
CA VAL A 28 -1.12 -15.08 1.35
C VAL A 28 -1.78 -13.72 1.22
N SER A 29 -1.31 -12.91 0.27
CA SER A 29 -1.97 -11.67 -0.15
C SER A 29 -3.25 -11.99 -0.93
N CYS A 30 -4.31 -12.38 -0.22
CA CYS A 30 -5.56 -12.87 -0.79
C CYS A 30 -6.51 -11.71 -1.13
N PRO A 31 -6.99 -11.59 -2.39
CA PRO A 31 -8.16 -10.78 -2.71
C PRO A 31 -9.38 -11.23 -1.91
N ILE A 32 -10.21 -10.26 -1.50
CA ILE A 32 -11.46 -10.48 -0.77
C ILE A 32 -12.54 -9.57 -1.34
N THR A 33 -13.80 -9.89 -1.04
CA THR A 33 -14.94 -9.03 -1.37
C THR A 33 -15.11 -7.91 -0.34
N TRP A 34 -15.82 -6.84 -0.70
CA TRP A 34 -16.14 -5.75 0.23
C TRP A 34 -16.95 -6.20 1.45
N ALA A 35 -17.80 -7.23 1.29
CA ALA A 35 -18.61 -7.78 2.37
C ALA A 35 -17.76 -8.53 3.42
N GLU A 36 -16.58 -9.00 3.06
CA GLU A 36 -15.67 -9.73 3.95
C GLU A 36 -14.79 -8.81 4.81
N VAL A 37 -14.57 -7.56 4.39
CA VAL A 37 -13.69 -6.59 5.06
C VAL A 37 -13.90 -6.45 6.58
N PRO A 38 -15.13 -6.39 7.13
CA PRO A 38 -15.30 -6.18 8.57
C PRO A 38 -14.95 -7.40 9.43
N ASP A 39 -14.89 -8.61 8.86
CA ASP A 39 -14.89 -9.86 9.62
C ASP A 39 -13.64 -10.73 9.41
N VAL A 40 -12.88 -10.50 8.34
CA VAL A 40 -11.73 -11.35 7.99
C VAL A 40 -10.53 -11.16 8.91
N GLU A 41 -9.86 -12.26 9.20
CA GLU A 41 -8.59 -12.28 9.90
C GLU A 41 -7.46 -12.73 8.94
N LEU A 42 -6.28 -12.13 9.06
CA LEU A 42 -5.17 -12.43 8.12
C LEU A 42 -4.78 -13.92 8.11
N GLN A 43 -5.00 -14.62 9.23
CA GLN A 43 -4.63 -16.02 9.42
C GLN A 43 -5.54 -16.98 8.64
N ASP A 44 -6.71 -16.50 8.20
CA ASP A 44 -7.63 -17.26 7.34
C ASP A 44 -7.02 -17.53 5.97
N PHE A 45 -6.05 -16.71 5.55
CA PHE A 45 -5.44 -16.75 4.23
C PHE A 45 -3.97 -17.19 4.30
N ASN A 46 -3.74 -18.48 4.11
CA ASN A 46 -2.40 -19.05 4.04
C ASN A 46 -2.29 -20.08 2.92
N LEU A 47 -1.06 -20.52 2.65
CA LEU A 47 -0.76 -21.47 1.57
C LEU A 47 -1.60 -22.76 1.62
N VAL A 48 -2.04 -23.19 2.81
CA VAL A 48 -2.82 -24.42 2.99
C VAL A 48 -4.31 -24.18 2.78
N THR A 49 -4.85 -23.07 3.28
CA THR A 49 -6.30 -22.78 3.26
C THR A 49 -6.79 -22.22 1.92
N LEU A 50 -5.93 -21.48 1.23
CA LEU A 50 -6.33 -20.72 0.04
C LEU A 50 -6.85 -21.56 -1.14
N PRO A 51 -6.26 -22.71 -1.50
CA PRO A 51 -6.76 -23.50 -2.64
C PRO A 51 -8.22 -23.94 -2.47
N ALA A 52 -8.60 -24.37 -1.27
CA ALA A 52 -9.97 -24.80 -0.97
C ALA A 52 -10.95 -23.62 -1.07
N ARG A 53 -10.56 -22.46 -0.55
CA ARG A 53 -11.35 -21.22 -0.66
C ARG A 53 -11.56 -20.81 -2.12
N PHE A 54 -10.48 -20.76 -2.90
CA PHE A 54 -10.56 -20.38 -4.31
C PHE A 54 -11.46 -21.34 -5.11
N ALA A 55 -11.38 -22.65 -4.84
CA ALA A 55 -12.27 -23.63 -5.47
C ALA A 55 -13.74 -23.43 -5.11
N ALA A 56 -14.05 -22.95 -3.89
CA ALA A 56 -15.41 -22.75 -3.43
C ALA A 56 -16.07 -21.47 -3.96
N MET A 57 -15.29 -20.39 -4.15
CA MET A 57 -15.84 -19.06 -4.44
C MET A 57 -15.37 -18.43 -5.76
N GLY A 58 -14.28 -18.93 -6.34
CA GLY A 58 -13.59 -18.30 -7.46
C GLY A 58 -12.70 -17.12 -7.05
N ASP A 59 -12.40 -16.26 -8.02
CA ASP A 59 -11.58 -15.05 -7.83
C ASP A 59 -12.47 -13.82 -7.56
N PRO A 60 -12.39 -13.20 -6.36
CA PRO A 60 -13.10 -11.94 -6.09
C PRO A 60 -12.69 -10.79 -7.02
N GLY A 61 -11.50 -10.86 -7.61
CA GLY A 61 -10.98 -9.88 -8.56
C GLY A 61 -11.38 -10.16 -10.02
N ALA A 62 -12.19 -11.19 -10.29
CA ALA A 62 -12.63 -11.49 -11.65
C ALA A 62 -13.30 -10.27 -12.30
N GLY A 63 -12.86 -9.90 -13.51
CA GLY A 63 -13.38 -8.76 -14.26
C GLY A 63 -12.76 -7.40 -13.90
N ILE A 64 -11.73 -7.34 -13.03
CA ILE A 64 -11.08 -6.07 -12.65
C ILE A 64 -10.53 -5.27 -13.84
N ASP A 65 -10.12 -5.97 -14.91
CA ASP A 65 -9.57 -5.37 -16.12
C ASP A 65 -10.65 -4.97 -17.16
N GLU A 66 -11.92 -5.29 -16.92
CA GLU A 66 -13.01 -4.99 -17.85
C GLU A 66 -13.40 -3.50 -17.86
N PRO A 67 -13.68 -2.85 -16.71
CA PRO A 67 -13.95 -1.43 -16.69
C PRO A 67 -12.65 -0.62 -16.63
N SER A 68 -12.61 0.48 -17.38
CA SER A 68 -11.60 1.54 -17.23
C SER A 68 -12.25 2.79 -16.66
N PHE A 69 -11.61 3.40 -15.66
CA PHE A 69 -12.13 4.60 -14.97
C PHE A 69 -11.26 5.82 -15.25
N SER A 70 -11.87 7.00 -15.33
CA SER A 70 -11.14 8.26 -15.47
C SER A 70 -10.49 8.69 -14.15
N LEU A 71 -9.28 9.25 -14.25
CA LEU A 71 -8.60 9.88 -13.12
C LEU A 71 -9.04 11.33 -12.87
N GLU A 72 -9.84 11.93 -13.77
CA GLU A 72 -10.25 13.34 -13.72
C GLU A 72 -10.77 13.78 -12.34
N PRO A 73 -11.70 13.03 -11.69
CA PRO A 73 -12.21 13.45 -10.38
C PRO A 73 -11.14 13.49 -9.28
N LEU A 74 -10.11 12.65 -9.38
CA LEU A 74 -8.99 12.63 -8.44
C LEU A 74 -8.00 13.78 -8.71
N LEU A 75 -7.87 14.20 -9.98
CA LEU A 75 -7.06 15.36 -10.36
C LEU A 75 -7.71 16.66 -9.89
N GLU A 76 -9.02 16.82 -10.09
CA GLU A 76 -9.80 17.98 -9.59
C GLU A 76 -9.69 18.11 -8.06
N LEU A 77 -9.74 16.97 -7.35
CA LEU A 77 -9.52 16.90 -5.92
C LEU A 77 -8.11 17.39 -5.53
N ALA A 78 -7.08 16.90 -6.22
CA ALA A 78 -5.70 17.30 -5.96
C ALA A 78 -5.47 18.80 -6.22
N GLU A 79 -6.07 19.37 -7.27
CA GLU A 79 -5.99 20.81 -7.54
C GLU A 79 -6.68 21.63 -6.46
N ARG A 80 -7.84 21.17 -5.95
CA ARG A 80 -8.51 21.83 -4.83
C ARG A 80 -7.61 21.84 -3.59
N ASP A 81 -7.07 20.69 -3.24
CA ASP A 81 -6.19 20.54 -2.08
C ASP A 81 -4.96 21.48 -2.21
N GLN A 82 -4.36 21.59 -3.40
CA GLN A 82 -3.28 22.54 -3.67
C GLN A 82 -3.71 24.00 -3.49
N ARG A 83 -4.89 24.40 -3.98
CA ARG A 83 -5.44 25.75 -3.78
C ARG A 83 -5.70 26.05 -2.30
N GLU A 84 -6.03 25.03 -1.52
CA GLU A 84 -6.26 25.11 -0.07
C GLU A 84 -4.95 25.00 0.75
N GLY A 85 -3.79 24.88 0.08
CA GLY A 85 -2.47 24.88 0.70
C GLY A 85 -1.93 23.50 1.08
N LEU A 86 -2.61 22.42 0.71
CA LEU A 86 -2.13 21.05 0.83
C LEU A 86 -1.27 20.71 -0.41
N GLY A 87 0.05 20.85 -0.25
CA GLY A 87 1.03 20.50 -1.29
C GLY A 87 1.30 19.00 -1.41
N ASP A 88 2.27 18.64 -2.25
CA ASP A 88 2.63 17.24 -2.49
C ASP A 88 3.21 16.57 -1.23
N ALA A 89 2.97 15.27 -1.09
CA ALA A 89 3.49 14.47 0.02
C ALA A 89 5.03 14.42 0.01
N PRO A 90 5.69 14.28 1.16
CA PRO A 90 7.14 14.18 1.20
C PRO A 90 7.61 12.87 0.57
N TRP A 91 8.42 12.97 -0.47
CA TRP A 91 9.05 11.82 -1.12
C TRP A 91 10.20 11.29 -0.26
N PRO A 92 10.53 9.98 -0.35
CA PRO A 92 11.70 9.46 0.34
C PRO A 92 12.99 10.20 -0.01
N PRO A 93 13.95 10.34 0.92
CA PRO A 93 15.12 11.20 0.75
C PRO A 93 15.99 10.93 -0.49
N HIS A 94 15.99 9.70 -1.00
CA HIS A 94 16.76 9.28 -2.17
C HIS A 94 16.13 9.68 -3.51
N PHE A 95 14.86 10.10 -3.54
CA PHE A 95 14.25 10.68 -4.74
C PHE A 95 14.62 12.16 -4.89
N LYS A 96 14.72 12.65 -6.12
CA LYS A 96 14.88 14.09 -6.39
C LYS A 96 13.71 14.87 -5.77
N LYS A 97 13.99 16.04 -5.17
CA LYS A 97 12.97 16.91 -4.58
C LYS A 97 12.07 17.50 -5.67
N GLN A 98 10.76 17.43 -5.47
CA GLN A 98 9.78 17.98 -6.40
C GLN A 98 9.38 19.42 -6.03
N PRO A 99 8.99 20.26 -7.00
CA PRO A 99 8.37 21.55 -6.74
C PRO A 99 7.08 21.39 -5.93
N GLY A 100 6.85 22.22 -4.91
CA GLY A 100 5.65 22.13 -4.07
C GLY A 100 5.64 20.97 -3.07
N GLU A 101 6.70 20.15 -3.03
CA GLU A 101 6.85 19.06 -2.07
C GLU A 101 6.98 19.59 -0.64
N ALA A 102 6.18 19.03 0.27
CA ALA A 102 6.27 19.29 1.69
C ALA A 102 7.67 19.03 2.26
N ARG A 103 7.96 19.59 3.44
CA ARG A 103 9.27 19.43 4.08
C ARG A 103 9.51 17.96 4.46
N ARG A 104 10.51 17.32 3.84
CA ARG A 104 11.00 16.00 4.26
C ARG A 104 11.52 16.06 5.68
N VAL A 105 11.10 15.11 6.51
CA VAL A 105 11.70 14.89 7.83
C VAL A 105 13.03 14.18 7.62
N ALA A 106 14.12 14.76 8.13
CA ALA A 106 15.42 14.11 8.07
C ALA A 106 15.39 12.83 8.93
N PRO A 107 16.01 11.72 8.49
CA PRO A 107 16.16 10.56 9.36
C PRO A 107 16.89 10.99 10.63
N SER A 108 16.34 10.64 11.80
CA SER A 108 16.98 10.94 13.08
C SER A 108 18.34 10.27 13.13
N ARG A 109 19.42 11.05 13.30
CA ARG A 109 20.73 10.48 13.67
C ARG A 109 20.61 9.98 15.10
N LYS A 110 20.54 8.66 15.30
CA LYS A 110 20.91 8.07 16.58
C LYS A 110 22.42 8.22 16.69
N ALA A 111 22.90 9.12 17.55
CA ALA A 111 24.31 9.13 17.90
C ALA A 111 24.58 7.82 18.64
N ASP A 112 25.49 6.99 18.11
CA ASP A 112 26.10 5.95 18.91
C ASP A 112 26.85 6.65 20.04
N ARG A 113 26.21 6.72 21.20
CA ARG A 113 26.85 7.12 22.45
C ARG A 113 27.77 5.96 22.81
N PRO A 114 29.09 6.16 22.97
CA PRO A 114 29.97 5.09 23.42
C PRO A 114 29.46 4.62 24.78
N ASP A 115 29.33 3.29 24.90
CA ASP A 115 29.05 2.63 26.16
C ASP A 115 30.30 2.76 27.04
N ASN A 116 30.23 3.64 28.04
CA ASN A 116 31.19 3.66 29.13
C ASN A 116 30.54 2.91 30.29
N GLY A 117 30.76 1.59 30.32
CA GLY A 117 30.28 0.68 31.35
C GLY A 117 30.82 -0.72 31.17
#